data_AF-A0ABC8LVT8-F1
#
_entry.id   AF-A0ABC8LVT8-F1
#
_cell.length_a   1.000
_cell.length_b   1.000
_cell.length_c   1.000
_cell.angle_alpha   90.00
_cell.angle_beta   90.00
_cell.angle_gamma   90.00
#
_symmetry.space_group_name_H-M   'P 1'
#
loop_
_entity.id
_entity.type
_entity.pdbx_description
1 polymer ?
#
loop_
_entity_poly.entity_id
_entity_poly.type
_entity_poly.pdbx_seq_one_letter_code
_entity_poly.pdbx_strand_id
1 'polypeptide(L)'
;MYYALSYYSKVTLSNLRANSSLSKSPPRSMQIVAAMCSKVPLISNAIVKATDSDSFNLLVNNGAAAGQVIFHTHIHIIPRKERDCLWASESLRRQTMKLDKEASQLALRVREQLCRVPEEQLVQPSS
;
A
#
# COMPACT_ATOMS: atom_id res chain seq x y z
N MET A 1 -10.65 6.66 10.70
CA MET A 1 -9.69 7.61 10.10
C MET A 1 -9.05 6.90 8.92
N TYR A 2 -9.29 7.38 7.69
CA TYR A 2 -8.90 6.67 6.47
C TYR A 2 -7.47 7.04 6.07
N TYR A 3 -6.54 6.09 6.11
CA TYR A 3 -5.15 6.32 5.75
C TYR A 3 -4.74 5.43 4.58
N ALA A 4 -4.71 5.97 3.37
CA ALA A 4 -4.08 5.26 2.25
C ALA A 4 -2.55 5.44 2.36
N LEU A 5 -1.84 4.40 2.80
CA LEU A 5 -0.39 4.34 2.63
C LEU A 5 -0.10 3.76 1.24
N SER A 6 0.46 4.58 0.36
CA SER A 6 0.99 4.14 -0.94
C SER A 6 2.47 3.77 -0.77
N TYR A 7 2.81 2.50 -1.00
CA TYR A 7 4.20 2.05 -1.03
C TYR A 7 4.80 2.32 -2.41
N TYR A 8 5.95 3.01 -2.45
CA TYR A 8 6.70 3.32 -3.67
C TYR A 8 8.00 2.53 -3.69
N SER A 9 8.16 1.66 -4.69
CA SER A 9 9.47 1.07 -5.01
C SER A 9 10.25 2.07 -5.87
N LYS A 10 11.34 2.63 -5.33
CA LYS A 10 12.28 3.45 -6.12
C LYS A 10 13.11 2.53 -7.02
N VAL A 11 12.66 2.35 -8.26
CA VAL A 11 13.52 1.86 -9.35
C VAL A 11 14.24 3.07 -9.95
N THR A 12 15.56 2.98 -10.05
CA THR A 12 16.53 4.01 -10.45
C THR A 12 16.15 4.74 -11.75
N LEU A 13 16.49 6.03 -11.78
CA LEU A 13 16.07 7.14 -12.66
C LEU A 13 16.24 7.00 -14.20
N SER A 14 16.42 5.80 -14.77
CA SER A 14 16.52 5.61 -16.23
C SER A 14 15.26 5.05 -16.91
N ASN A 15 14.23 4.63 -16.16
CA ASN A 15 13.09 3.85 -16.69
C ASN A 15 11.69 4.48 -16.48
N LEU A 16 11.60 5.81 -16.42
CA LEU A 16 10.32 6.50 -16.09
C LEU A 16 9.15 6.23 -17.06
N ARG A 17 9.40 5.69 -18.26
CA ARG A 17 8.34 5.36 -19.24
C ARG A 17 7.73 3.96 -19.09
N ALA A 18 8.38 3.02 -18.38
CA ALA A 18 8.00 1.60 -18.42
C ALA A 18 7.00 1.15 -17.33
N ASN A 19 6.70 2.00 -16.34
CA ASN A 19 5.93 1.59 -15.15
C ASN A 19 4.69 2.46 -14.88
N SER A 20 4.06 2.97 -15.95
CA SER A 20 2.90 3.86 -15.87
C SER A 20 1.62 3.19 -15.35
N SER A 21 1.50 1.88 -15.53
CA SER A 21 0.41 1.02 -15.04
C SER A 21 0.93 -0.41 -14.97
N LEU A 22 0.38 -1.21 -14.05
CA LEU A 22 0.69 -2.63 -13.91
C LEU A 22 0.55 -3.38 -15.25
N SER A 23 -0.50 -3.04 -16.01
CA SER A 23 -0.84 -3.65 -17.30
C SER A 23 0.15 -3.31 -18.43
N LYS A 24 0.96 -2.26 -18.26
CA LYS A 24 1.92 -1.77 -19.26
C LYS A 24 3.37 -2.06 -18.90
N SER A 25 3.61 -2.81 -17.83
CA SER A 25 4.96 -3.16 -17.40
C SER A 25 5.56 -4.27 -18.30
N PRO A 26 6.83 -4.13 -18.76
CA PRO A 26 7.48 -5.07 -19.69
C PRO A 26 7.63 -6.47 -19.09
N PRO A 27 7.89 -7.56 -19.84
CA PRO A 27 7.83 -8.97 -19.39
C PRO A 27 8.55 -9.36 -18.09
N ARG A 28 9.55 -8.59 -17.64
CA ARG A 28 10.11 -8.66 -16.27
C ARG A 28 9.13 -8.21 -15.18
N SER A 29 7.94 -7.77 -15.57
CA SER A 29 6.84 -7.29 -14.75
C SER A 29 6.34 -8.35 -13.81
N MET A 30 6.27 -9.62 -14.24
CA MET A 30 5.79 -10.70 -13.39
C MET A 30 6.66 -10.88 -12.15
N GLN A 31 7.98 -10.72 -12.27
CA GLN A 31 8.92 -10.74 -11.14
C GLN A 31 8.76 -9.51 -10.24
N ILE A 32 8.53 -8.33 -10.82
CA ILE A 32 8.31 -7.09 -10.06
C ILE A 32 7.01 -7.16 -9.28
N VAL A 33 5.94 -7.64 -9.90
CA VAL A 33 4.63 -7.82 -9.26
C VAL A 33 4.72 -8.85 -8.15
N ALA A 34 5.35 -9.99 -8.40
CA ALA A 34 5.61 -11.00 -7.38
C ALA A 34 6.41 -10.41 -6.19
N ALA A 35 7.45 -9.63 -6.47
CA ALA A 35 8.24 -8.96 -5.43
C ALA A 35 7.45 -7.89 -4.65
N MET A 36 6.55 -7.14 -5.31
CA MET A 36 5.68 -6.20 -4.61
C MET A 36 4.67 -6.93 -3.74
N CYS A 37 4.00 -7.94 -4.28
CA CYS A 37 2.99 -8.74 -3.59
C CYS A 37 3.61 -9.52 -2.41
N SER A 38 4.83 -10.02 -2.51
CA SER A 38 5.50 -10.74 -1.41
C SER A 38 5.78 -9.84 -0.20
N LYS A 39 5.86 -8.52 -0.38
CA LYS A 39 6.02 -7.56 0.71
C LYS A 39 4.69 -7.09 1.31
N VAL A 40 3.56 -7.34 0.64
CA VAL A 40 2.24 -6.90 1.12
C VAL A 40 1.91 -7.43 2.51
N PRO A 41 2.08 -8.72 2.86
CA PRO A 41 1.76 -9.22 4.20
C PRO A 41 2.54 -8.49 5.30
N LEU A 42 3.85 -8.30 5.10
CA LEU A 42 4.70 -7.60 6.05
C LEU A 42 4.24 -6.15 6.28
N ILE A 43 4.05 -5.40 5.18
CA ILE A 43 3.72 -3.98 5.23
C ILE A 43 2.29 -3.77 5.75
N SER A 44 1.33 -4.57 5.28
CA SER A 44 -0.07 -4.46 5.69
C SER A 44 -0.25 -4.77 7.18
N ASN A 45 0.39 -5.83 7.70
CA ASN A 45 0.34 -6.15 9.12
C ASN A 45 0.90 -5.02 9.99
N ALA A 46 2.01 -4.41 9.58
CA ALA A 46 2.58 -3.26 10.29
C ALA A 46 1.64 -2.05 10.29
N ILE A 47 1.00 -1.78 9.15
CA ILE A 47 0.04 -0.67 8.99
C ILE A 47 -1.20 -0.90 9.85
N VAL A 48 -1.79 -2.11 9.81
CA VAL A 48 -2.98 -2.47 10.60
C VAL A 48 -2.70 -2.27 12.09
N LYS A 49 -1.56 -2.77 12.59
CA LYS A 49 -1.14 -2.57 13.99
C LYS A 49 -0.90 -1.10 14.33
N ALA A 50 -0.19 -0.36 13.48
CA ALA A 50 0.16 1.05 13.73
C ALA A 50 -1.04 2.01 13.69
N THR A 51 -2.13 1.59 13.04
CA THR A 51 -3.39 2.34 12.91
C THR A 51 -4.51 1.79 13.81
N ASP A 52 -4.23 0.75 14.59
CA ASP A 52 -5.23 0.08 15.43
C ASP A 52 -6.48 -0.33 14.63
N SER A 53 -6.28 -0.89 13.44
CA SER A 53 -7.35 -1.31 12.55
C SER A 53 -7.60 -2.81 12.63
N ASP A 54 -8.78 -3.26 12.19
CA ASP A 54 -9.17 -4.68 12.24
C ASP A 54 -8.74 -5.43 10.97
N SER A 55 -8.76 -4.75 9.84
CA SER A 55 -8.46 -5.32 8.53
C SER A 55 -7.94 -4.26 7.55
N PHE A 56 -7.71 -4.63 6.30
CA PHE A 56 -7.35 -3.69 5.25
C PHE A 56 -7.93 -4.08 3.89
N ASN A 57 -8.09 -3.10 3.00
CA ASN A 57 -8.25 -3.34 1.57
C ASN A 57 -6.92 -3.19 0.85
N LEU A 58 -6.71 -4.06 -0.14
CA LEU A 58 -5.60 -3.99 -1.08
C LEU A 58 -6.15 -3.59 -2.45
N LEU A 59 -5.65 -2.50 -3.02
CA LEU A 59 -6.18 -1.96 -4.28
C LEU A 59 -5.06 -1.50 -5.20
N VAL A 60 -5.23 -1.77 -6.50
CA VAL A 60 -4.43 -1.19 -7.59
C VAL A 60 -5.40 -0.64 -8.62
N ASN A 61 -5.33 0.66 -8.89
CA ASN A 61 -6.11 1.28 -9.96
C ASN A 61 -5.29 1.27 -11.25
N ASN A 62 -5.81 0.65 -12.31
CA ASN A 62 -5.17 0.61 -13.63
C ASN A 62 -6.01 1.37 -14.66
N GLY A 63 -5.48 2.50 -15.12
CA GLY A 63 -6.14 3.39 -16.07
C GLY A 63 -7.04 4.43 -15.40
N ALA A 64 -7.26 5.54 -16.12
CA ALA A 64 -8.04 6.67 -15.61
C ALA A 64 -9.49 6.29 -15.25
N ALA A 65 -10.12 5.43 -16.05
CA ALA A 65 -11.49 4.93 -15.80
C ALA A 65 -11.61 4.12 -14.49
N ALA A 66 -10.52 3.48 -14.05
CA ALA A 66 -10.45 2.80 -12.76
C ALA A 66 -10.06 3.74 -11.59
N GLY A 67 -10.01 5.05 -11.82
CA GLY A 67 -9.64 6.04 -10.81
C GLY A 67 -8.13 6.22 -10.60
N GLN A 68 -7.28 5.78 -11.54
CA GLN A 68 -5.85 6.04 -11.48
C GLN A 68 -5.56 7.51 -11.86
N VAL A 69 -4.98 8.26 -10.92
CA VAL A 69 -4.57 9.67 -11.13
C VAL A 69 -3.05 9.86 -11.18
N ILE A 70 -2.28 8.95 -10.57
CA ILE A 70 -0.81 8.93 -10.64
C ILE A 70 -0.38 7.73 -11.48
N PHE A 71 0.23 8.00 -12.63
CA PHE A 71 0.72 6.99 -13.57
C PHE A 71 2.11 6.47 -13.19
N HIS A 72 2.16 5.89 -11.99
CA HIS A 72 3.23 5.03 -11.50
C HIS A 72 2.55 3.84 -10.82
N THR A 73 3.03 2.62 -11.04
CA THR A 73 2.42 1.45 -10.39
C THR A 73 2.61 1.53 -8.87
N HIS A 74 1.51 1.53 -8.13
CA HIS A 74 1.50 1.54 -6.67
C HIS A 74 0.37 0.67 -6.15
N ILE A 75 0.57 0.13 -4.95
CA ILE A 75 -0.43 -0.64 -4.23
C ILE A 75 -0.94 0.23 -3.10
N HIS A 76 -2.25 0.38 -3.00
CA HIS A 76 -2.90 0.96 -1.85
C HIS A 76 -3.12 -0.11 -0.79
N ILE A 77 -2.65 0.17 0.43
CA ILE A 77 -3.07 -0.53 1.63
C ILE A 77 -3.92 0.45 2.42
N ILE A 78 -5.20 0.10 2.58
CA ILE A 78 -6.20 0.97 3.21
C ILE A 78 -6.68 0.25 4.48
N PRO A 79 -6.22 0.63 5.68
CA PRO A 79 -6.70 0.08 6.94
C PRO A 79 -8.19 0.36 7.13
N ARG A 80 -8.90 -0.60 7.72
CA ARG A 80 -10.35 -0.61 7.89
C ARG A 80 -10.69 -1.01 9.32
N LYS A 81 -11.71 -0.37 9.88
CA LYS A 81 -12.31 -0.76 11.16
C LYS A 81 -13.70 -1.35 10.93
N GLU A 82 -14.12 -2.23 11.82
CA GLU A 82 -15.51 -2.68 11.87
C GLU A 82 -16.43 -1.45 11.88
N ARG A 83 -17.49 -1.46 11.05
CA ARG A 83 -18.51 -0.41 10.99
C ARG A 83 -17.99 0.98 10.59
N ASP A 84 -16.89 1.05 9.82
CA ASP A 84 -16.47 2.32 9.21
C ASP A 84 -17.33 2.76 8.00
N CYS A 85 -18.38 1.97 7.67
CA CYS A 85 -19.42 2.29 6.69
C CYS A 85 -18.98 2.39 5.22
N LEU A 86 -17.89 1.72 4.77
CA LEU A 86 -17.45 1.83 3.36
C LEU A 86 -18.51 1.48 2.31
N TRP A 87 -19.33 0.46 2.57
CA TRP A 87 -20.36 -0.02 1.63
C TRP A 87 -21.78 0.39 2.02
N ALA A 88 -21.96 0.99 3.18
CA ALA A 88 -23.19 1.71 3.45
C ALA A 88 -23.19 2.95 2.56
N SER A 89 -24.33 3.31 1.98
CA SER A 89 -24.50 4.43 1.04
C SER A 89 -24.15 5.81 1.61
N GLU A 90 -23.52 5.89 2.78
CA GLU A 90 -22.99 7.10 3.36
C GLU A 90 -21.74 7.50 2.59
N SER A 91 -21.80 8.66 1.96
CA SER A 91 -20.67 9.32 1.34
C SER A 91 -19.57 9.56 2.38
N LEU A 92 -18.68 8.58 2.55
CA LEU A 92 -17.50 8.73 3.37
C LEU A 92 -16.66 9.83 2.76
N ARG A 93 -16.67 11.00 3.41
CA ARG A 93 -15.77 12.07 3.04
C ARG A 93 -14.36 11.59 3.36
N ARG A 94 -13.55 11.44 2.31
CA ARG A 94 -12.10 11.28 2.48
C ARG A 94 -11.61 12.50 3.23
N GLN A 95 -11.14 12.28 4.46
CA GLN A 95 -10.45 13.30 5.22
C GLN A 95 -8.98 13.24 4.84
N THR A 96 -8.48 14.31 4.24
CA THR A 96 -7.06 14.45 3.95
C THR A 96 -6.33 14.68 5.26
N MET A 97 -5.46 13.74 5.64
CA MET A 97 -4.50 13.99 6.71
C MET A 97 -3.57 15.12 6.29
N LYS A 98 -3.37 16.09 7.18
CA LYS A 98 -2.41 17.15 6.94
C LYS A 98 -1.00 16.55 6.95
N LEU A 99 -0.15 17.02 6.05
CA LEU A 99 1.27 16.65 5.99
C LEU A 99 2.01 17.35 7.13
N ASP A 100 1.72 16.94 8.36
CA ASP A 100 2.20 17.58 9.58
C ASP A 100 2.75 16.55 10.59
N LYS A 101 2.68 16.90 11.88
CA LYS A 101 3.14 16.07 12.98
C LYS A 101 2.38 14.73 13.03
N GLU A 102 1.11 14.68 12.66
CA GLU A 102 0.29 13.46 12.72
C GLU A 102 0.77 12.42 11.70
N ALA A 103 1.01 12.84 10.45
CA ALA A 103 1.54 11.98 9.41
C ALA A 103 2.94 11.45 9.76
N SER A 104 3.78 12.31 10.34
CA SER A 104 5.13 11.95 10.79
C SER A 104 5.09 10.93 11.92
N GLN A 105 4.21 11.10 12.91
CA GLN A 105 4.01 10.16 14.00
C GLN A 105 3.47 8.82 13.51
N LEU A 106 2.52 8.81 12.58
CA LEU A 106 2.03 7.57 11.98
C LEU A 106 3.16 6.82 11.25
N ALA A 107 3.97 7.52 10.48
CA ALA A 107 5.11 6.91 9.80
C ALA A 107 6.11 6.28 10.78
N LEU A 108 6.38 6.93 11.92
CA LEU A 108 7.21 6.38 12.98
C LEU A 108 6.62 5.10 13.56
N ARG A 109 5.32 5.09 13.90
CA ARG A 109 4.63 3.89 14.39
C ARG A 109 4.71 2.74 13.40
N VAL A 110 4.49 3.00 12.11
CA VAL A 110 4.61 1.96 11.07
C VAL A 110 6.03 1.40 11.01
N ARG A 111 7.06 2.26 11.08
CA ARG A 111 8.47 1.82 11.10
C ARG A 111 8.77 0.94 12.32
N GLU A 112 8.29 1.32 13.49
CA GLU A 112 8.44 0.52 14.71
C GLU A 112 7.80 -0.87 14.56
N GLN A 113 6.60 -0.95 13.97
CA GLN A 113 5.95 -2.24 13.73
C GLN A 113 6.71 -3.10 12.72
N LEU A 114 7.34 -2.50 11.70
CA LEU A 114 8.19 -3.21 10.73
C LEU A 114 9.47 -3.76 11.37
N CYS A 115 10.09 -3.02 12.30
CA CYS A 115 11.31 -3.46 12.99
C CYS A 115 11.08 -4.57 14.02
N ARG A 116 9.83 -4.76 14.48
CA ARG A 116 9.47 -5.79 15.48
C ARG A 116 9.23 -7.17 14.89
N VAL A 117 9.26 -7.33 13.56
CA VAL A 117 9.00 -8.61 12.91
C VAL A 117 10.30 -9.45 12.91
N PRO A 118 10.34 -10.64 13.55
CA PRO A 118 11.48 -11.54 13.47
C PRO A 118 11.76 -11.96 12.02
N GLU A 119 13.02 -12.21 11.66
CA GLU A 119 13.44 -12.60 10.31
C GLU A 119 12.78 -13.88 9.77
N GLU A 120 12.05 -14.63 10.60
CA GLU A 120 11.33 -15.86 10.20
C GLU A 120 10.21 -15.62 9.16
N GLN A 121 9.81 -14.38 8.88
CA GLN A 121 8.91 -14.03 7.77
C GLN A 121 9.63 -13.59 6.48
N LEU A 122 10.97 -13.63 6.44
CA LEU A 122 11.78 -13.19 5.29
C LEU A 122 12.31 -14.35 4.41
N VAL A 123 12.10 -15.61 4.79
CA VAL A 123 12.67 -16.82 4.16
C VAL A 123 11.65 -17.96 4.36
N GLN A 124 11.05 -18.68 3.39
CA GLN A 124 11.43 -19.23 2.07
C GLN A 124 10.20 -19.29 1.11
N PRO A 125 10.43 -19.51 -0.20
CA PRO A 125 9.41 -19.94 -1.16
C PRO A 125 9.13 -21.44 -1.01
N SER A 126 7.85 -21.83 -0.99
CA SER A 126 7.45 -23.24 -1.01
C SER A 126 7.00 -23.65 -2.42
N SER A 127 7.85 -24.46 -3.05
CA SER A 127 7.63 -25.44 -4.13
C SER A 127 6.76 -25.06 -5.32
#